data_AF-A0A2N1R005-F1
#
_entry.id   AF-A0A2N1R005-F1
#
_cell.length_a   1.000
_cell.length_b   1.000
_cell.length_c   1.000
_cell.angle_alpha   90.00
_cell.angle_beta   90.00
_cell.angle_gamma   90.00
#
_symmetry.space_group_name_H-M   'P 1'
#
loop_
_entity.id
_entity.type
_entity.pdbx_description
1 polymer ?
#
loop_
_entity_poly.entity_id
_entity_poly.type
_entity_poly.pdbx_seq_one_letter_code
_entity_poly.pdbx_strand_id
1 'polypeptide(L)'
;MDNATFAQALDFAIGRERAAIAFYEELLMNASFAAQRSTLAEFRAMEQGHVSRLTNMKTGGRLRLSAKASVDLGLSTRLAESETPTSAMTFQDILVAAIKKEERSGSLYADLATSSPDTDTKGVFELLAIEEGRHKRYFEELYDAEVARDN
;
A
#
# COMPACT_ATOMS: atom_id res chain seq x y z
N MET A 1 14.09 -21.96 -8.00
CA MET A 1 12.66 -21.73 -7.68
C MET A 1 12.66 -21.14 -6.30
N ASP A 2 12.66 -19.81 -6.25
CA ASP A 2 12.85 -19.09 -5.00
C ASP A 2 11.49 -18.95 -4.33
N ASN A 3 11.28 -19.77 -3.30
CA ASN A 3 10.13 -19.63 -2.41
C ASN A 3 10.28 -18.28 -1.71
N ALA A 4 9.41 -17.32 -2.03
CA ALA A 4 9.39 -16.03 -1.37
C ALA A 4 9.20 -16.22 0.15
N THR A 5 10.13 -15.74 0.95
CA THR A 5 10.06 -15.86 2.41
C THR A 5 9.19 -14.75 3.02
N PHE A 6 8.71 -14.94 4.25
CA PHE A 6 8.01 -13.87 5.01
C PHE A 6 8.79 -12.55 5.01
N ALA A 7 10.11 -12.64 5.15
CA ALA A 7 10.99 -11.49 5.17
C ALA A 7 10.95 -10.73 3.83
N GLN A 8 10.90 -11.44 2.70
CA GLN A 8 10.75 -10.82 1.38
C GLN A 8 9.35 -10.20 1.19
N ALA A 9 8.31 -10.82 1.74
CA ALA A 9 6.96 -10.25 1.73
C ALA A 9 6.90 -8.93 2.52
N LEU A 10 7.52 -8.90 3.71
CA LEU A 10 7.64 -7.67 4.50
C LEU A 10 8.50 -6.62 3.82
N ASP A 11 9.62 -6.99 3.21
CA ASP A 11 10.47 -6.05 2.45
C ASP A 11 9.71 -5.41 1.30
N PHE A 12 8.88 -6.20 0.62
CA PHE A 12 8.01 -5.72 -0.43
C PHE A 12 6.91 -4.79 0.08
N ALA A 13 6.23 -5.17 1.16
CA ALA A 13 5.23 -4.32 1.80
C ALA A 13 5.85 -2.97 2.22
N ILE A 14 7.01 -3.00 2.89
CA ILE A 14 7.77 -1.79 3.25
C ILE A 14 8.12 -0.95 2.01
N GLY A 15 8.51 -1.60 0.91
CA GLY A 15 8.77 -0.93 -0.36
C GLY A 15 7.52 -0.22 -0.91
N ARG A 16 6.35 -0.86 -0.83
CA ARG A 16 5.07 -0.28 -1.25
C ARG A 16 4.67 0.94 -0.42
N GLU A 17 4.83 0.88 0.89
CA GLU A 17 4.50 2.03 1.75
C GLU A 17 5.48 3.19 1.53
N ARG A 18 6.76 2.90 1.28
CA ARG A 18 7.73 3.93 0.90
C ARG A 18 7.39 4.58 -0.44
N ALA A 19 6.94 3.79 -1.41
CA ALA A 19 6.43 4.32 -2.67
C ALA A 19 5.16 5.16 -2.45
N ALA A 20 4.30 4.79 -1.49
CA ALA A 20 3.13 5.57 -1.08
C ALA A 20 3.50 6.94 -0.54
N ILE A 21 4.46 6.96 0.38
CA ILE A 21 4.97 8.20 0.99
C ILE A 21 5.50 9.13 -0.10
N ALA A 22 6.35 8.63 -1.00
CA ALA A 22 6.91 9.42 -2.08
C ALA A 22 5.82 9.94 -3.03
N PHE A 23 4.85 9.09 -3.36
CA PHE A 23 3.73 9.46 -4.21
C PHE A 23 2.83 10.53 -3.56
N TYR A 24 2.54 10.43 -2.27
CA TYR A 24 1.78 11.45 -1.53
C TYR A 24 2.57 12.75 -1.39
N GLU A 25 3.90 12.70 -1.25
CA GLU A 25 4.74 13.90 -1.30
C GLU A 25 4.65 14.61 -2.66
N GLU A 26 4.66 13.86 -3.75
CA GLU A 26 4.46 14.40 -5.10
C GLU A 26 3.07 15.01 -5.27
N LEU A 27 2.01 14.33 -4.81
CA LEU A 27 0.65 14.84 -4.85
C LEU A 27 0.48 16.12 -4.02
N LEU A 28 1.11 16.20 -2.85
CA LEU A 28 1.07 17.40 -1.99
C LEU A 28 1.64 18.65 -2.67
N MET A 29 2.59 18.49 -3.60
CA MET A 29 3.13 19.59 -4.40
C MET A 29 2.16 20.05 -5.50
N ASN A 30 1.27 19.17 -5.97
CA ASN A 30 0.33 19.43 -7.06
C ASN A 30 -1.11 19.70 -6.58
N ALA A 31 -1.42 19.43 -5.31
CA ALA A 31 -2.77 19.56 -4.76
C ALA A 31 -3.24 21.03 -4.68
N SER A 32 -4.32 21.33 -5.39
CA SER A 32 -4.85 22.69 -5.57
C SER A 32 -5.61 23.25 -4.35
N PHE A 33 -6.15 22.39 -3.47
CA PHE A 33 -7.02 22.83 -2.36
C PHE A 33 -6.46 22.46 -0.98
N ALA A 34 -6.68 23.34 0.01
CA ALA A 34 -6.19 23.18 1.38
C ALA A 34 -6.69 21.89 2.06
N ALA A 35 -7.93 21.47 1.78
CA ALA A 35 -8.50 20.25 2.32
C ALA A 35 -7.77 18.99 1.82
N GLN A 36 -7.51 18.90 0.51
CA GLN A 36 -6.75 17.79 -0.10
C GLN A 36 -5.34 17.72 0.49
N ARG A 37 -4.69 18.87 0.67
CA ARG A 37 -3.35 18.92 1.27
C ARG A 37 -3.32 18.40 2.71
N SER A 38 -4.33 18.70 3.53
CA SER A 38 -4.40 18.19 4.90
C SER A 38 -4.52 16.67 4.90
N THR A 39 -5.47 16.13 4.13
CA THR A 39 -5.72 14.68 4.08
C THR A 39 -4.51 13.91 3.52
N LEU A 40 -3.89 14.39 2.44
CA LEU A 40 -2.69 13.76 1.88
C LEU A 40 -1.50 13.79 2.86
N ALA A 41 -1.37 14.83 3.67
CA ALA A 41 -0.34 14.91 4.70
C ALA A 41 -0.59 13.91 5.85
N GLU A 42 -1.86 13.72 6.23
CA GLU A 42 -2.27 12.69 7.19
C GLU A 42 -2.00 11.28 6.65
N PHE A 43 -2.35 11.01 5.39
CA PHE A 43 -2.11 9.72 4.74
C PHE A 43 -0.61 9.41 4.70
N ARG A 44 0.20 10.37 4.25
CA ARG A 44 1.67 10.26 4.30
C ARG A 44 2.20 9.90 5.71
N ALA A 45 1.64 10.51 6.76
CA ALA A 45 2.04 10.21 8.13
C ALA A 45 1.60 8.79 8.57
N MET A 46 0.43 8.32 8.14
CA MET A 46 -0.04 6.96 8.39
C MET A 46 0.87 5.93 7.70
N GLU A 47 1.24 6.15 6.44
CA GLU A 47 2.17 5.28 5.71
C GLU A 47 3.54 5.18 6.38
N GLN A 48 4.06 6.29 6.93
CA GLN A 48 5.29 6.27 7.74
C GLN A 48 5.13 5.39 8.99
N GLY A 49 3.94 5.41 9.59
CA GLY A 49 3.54 4.49 10.65
C GLY A 49 3.53 3.04 10.19
N HIS A 50 2.97 2.75 9.01
CA HIS A 50 2.96 1.41 8.41
C HIS A 50 4.38 0.88 8.20
N VAL A 51 5.26 1.66 7.56
CA VAL A 51 6.69 1.33 7.39
C VAL A 51 7.34 0.98 8.72
N SER A 52 7.11 1.80 9.75
CA SER A 52 7.69 1.59 11.07
C SER A 52 7.19 0.30 11.72
N ARG A 53 5.88 0.03 11.66
CA ARG A 53 5.25 -1.20 12.17
C ARG A 53 5.82 -2.43 11.46
N LEU A 54 5.82 -2.45 10.13
CA LEU A 54 6.33 -3.56 9.32
C LEU A 54 7.83 -3.81 9.55
N THR A 55 8.62 -2.74 9.68
CA THR A 55 10.05 -2.84 9.99
C THR A 55 10.27 -3.47 11.37
N ASN A 56 9.50 -3.08 12.38
CA ASN A 56 9.57 -3.67 13.72
C ASN A 56 9.15 -5.15 13.73
N MET A 57 8.13 -5.52 12.94
CA MET A 57 7.75 -6.92 12.77
C MET A 57 8.87 -7.75 12.13
N LYS A 58 9.57 -7.16 11.14
CA LYS A 58 10.71 -7.81 10.49
C LYS A 58 11.87 -8.04 11.46
N THR A 59 12.25 -7.03 12.23
CA THR A 59 13.40 -7.08 13.16
C THR A 59 13.11 -7.92 14.40
N GLY A 60 11.84 -8.04 14.82
CA GLY A 60 11.41 -8.87 15.94
C GLY A 60 11.60 -10.37 15.75
N GLY A 61 11.90 -10.84 14.52
CA GLY A 61 12.41 -12.20 14.23
C GLY A 61 11.46 -13.37 14.52
N ARG A 62 10.20 -13.11 14.91
CA ARG A 62 9.25 -14.13 15.37
C ARG A 62 8.39 -14.76 14.27
N LEU A 63 8.56 -14.37 13.01
CA LEU A 63 7.59 -14.69 11.95
C LEU A 63 8.21 -15.43 10.77
N ARG A 64 7.66 -16.62 10.49
CA ARG A 64 8.02 -17.48 9.36
C ARG A 64 6.73 -17.86 8.62
N LEU A 65 6.54 -17.35 7.41
CA LEU A 65 5.58 -17.87 6.42
C LEU A 65 6.10 -19.22 5.96
N SER A 66 5.21 -20.20 5.85
CA SER A 66 5.55 -21.46 5.20
C SER A 66 5.78 -21.25 3.69
N ALA A 67 6.66 -22.05 3.09
CA ALA A 67 6.90 -22.00 1.64
C ALA A 67 5.60 -22.22 0.83
N LYS A 68 4.72 -23.10 1.31
CA LYS A 68 3.40 -23.33 0.71
C LYS A 68 2.55 -22.06 0.70
N ALA A 69 2.43 -21.39 1.84
CA ALA A 69 1.68 -20.15 1.94
C ALA A 69 2.27 -19.05 1.04
N SER A 70 3.60 -18.99 0.88
CA SER A 70 4.21 -18.01 -0.04
C SER A 70 3.83 -18.20 -1.51
N VAL A 71 3.67 -19.46 -1.94
CA VAL A 71 3.26 -19.82 -3.31
C VAL A 71 1.77 -19.58 -3.48
N ASP A 72 0.95 -20.00 -2.51
CA ASP A 72 -0.51 -19.81 -2.53
C ASP A 72 -0.88 -18.31 -2.61
N LEU A 73 -0.09 -17.44 -1.96
CA LEU A 73 -0.27 -15.99 -2.01
C LEU A 73 0.25 -15.32 -3.28
N GLY A 74 0.89 -16.06 -4.19
CA GLY A 74 1.46 -15.51 -5.42
C GLY A 74 2.52 -14.42 -5.17
N LEU A 75 3.23 -14.48 -4.03
CA LEU A 75 4.16 -13.43 -3.62
C LEU A 75 5.24 -13.16 -4.67
N SER A 76 5.75 -14.21 -5.33
CA SER A 76 6.76 -14.07 -6.38
C SER A 76 6.26 -13.26 -7.59
N THR A 77 4.99 -13.39 -7.96
CA THR A 77 4.36 -12.61 -9.04
C THR A 77 4.19 -11.16 -8.62
N ARG A 78 3.70 -10.92 -7.40
CA ARG A 78 3.50 -9.57 -6.86
C ARG A 78 4.80 -8.80 -6.70
N LEU A 79 5.85 -9.49 -6.24
CA LEU A 79 7.21 -8.95 -6.13
C LEU A 79 7.78 -8.46 -7.47
N ALA A 80 7.33 -9.02 -8.59
CA ALA A 80 7.78 -8.63 -9.93
C ALA A 80 7.03 -7.41 -10.49
N GLU A 81 5.90 -7.02 -9.90
CA GLU A 81 5.13 -5.84 -10.30
C GLU A 81 5.75 -4.58 -9.68
N SER A 82 6.74 -3.98 -10.36
CA SER A 82 7.21 -2.63 -10.04
C SER A 82 6.39 -1.59 -10.80
N GLU A 83 5.76 -0.66 -10.10
CA GLU A 83 5.15 0.51 -10.74
C GLU A 83 6.19 1.63 -10.81
N THR A 84 6.62 1.97 -12.02
CA THR A 84 7.36 3.20 -12.29
C THR A 84 6.38 4.26 -12.77
N PRO A 85 6.31 5.43 -12.13
CA PRO A 85 5.52 6.55 -12.65
C PRO A 85 6.04 6.93 -14.04
N THR A 86 5.16 6.99 -15.03
CA THR A 86 5.49 7.50 -16.36
C THR A 86 5.38 9.02 -16.38
N SER A 87 6.32 9.70 -17.04
CA SER A 87 6.54 11.15 -16.95
C SER A 87 5.48 12.01 -17.68
N ALA A 88 4.31 11.47 -18.00
CA ALA A 88 3.27 12.13 -18.80
C ALA A 88 1.84 11.82 -18.32
N MET A 89 1.62 11.66 -17.01
CA MET A 89 0.31 11.38 -16.44
C MET A 89 -0.53 12.66 -16.24
N THR A 90 -1.80 12.62 -16.60
CA THR A 90 -2.80 13.64 -16.22
C THR A 90 -3.14 13.52 -14.73
N PHE A 91 -3.81 14.53 -14.15
CA PHE A 91 -4.26 14.43 -12.75
C PHE A 91 -5.22 13.24 -12.53
N GLN A 92 -6.10 12.95 -13.49
CA GLN A 92 -6.95 11.76 -13.47
C GLN A 92 -6.14 10.46 -13.50
N ASP A 93 -5.10 10.38 -14.35
CA ASP A 93 -4.20 9.21 -14.39
C ASP A 93 -3.47 9.01 -13.05
N ILE A 94 -3.06 10.11 -12.41
CA ILE A 94 -2.43 10.09 -11.09
C ILE A 94 -3.41 9.52 -10.05
N LEU A 95 -4.66 9.96 -10.04
CA LEU A 95 -5.68 9.42 -9.12
C LEU A 95 -5.95 7.94 -9.37
N VAL A 96 -6.03 7.50 -10.62
CA VAL A 96 -6.16 6.07 -10.97
C VAL A 96 -4.95 5.26 -10.49
N ALA A 97 -3.74 5.81 -10.63
CA ALA A 97 -2.53 5.18 -10.11
C ALA A 97 -2.59 5.04 -8.57
N ALA A 98 -3.05 6.09 -7.86
CA ALA A 98 -3.25 6.06 -6.42
C ALA A 98 -4.21 4.93 -6.02
N ILE A 99 -5.40 4.87 -6.62
CA ILE A 99 -6.42 3.85 -6.34
C ILE A 99 -5.86 2.43 -6.51
N LYS A 100 -5.19 2.17 -7.63
CA LYS A 100 -4.59 0.85 -7.91
C LYS A 100 -3.46 0.51 -6.94
N LYS A 101 -2.72 1.50 -6.48
CA LYS A 101 -1.65 1.29 -5.52
C LYS A 101 -2.21 0.86 -4.16
N GLU A 102 -3.20 1.60 -3.64
CA GLU A 102 -3.87 1.30 -2.37
C GLU A 102 -4.61 -0.05 -2.45
N GLU A 103 -5.26 -0.35 -3.58
CA GLU A 103 -5.91 -1.64 -3.81
C GLU A 103 -4.93 -2.82 -3.70
N ARG A 104 -3.74 -2.69 -4.29
CA ARG A 104 -2.72 -3.75 -4.23
C ARG A 104 -2.12 -3.89 -2.85
N SER A 105 -1.86 -2.79 -2.13
CA SER A 105 -1.40 -2.82 -0.74
C SER A 105 -2.46 -3.47 0.16
N GLY A 106 -3.72 -3.04 0.08
CA GLY A 106 -4.80 -3.62 0.87
C GLY A 106 -5.02 -5.12 0.60
N SER A 107 -4.97 -5.54 -0.67
CA SER A 107 -5.06 -6.95 -1.04
C SER A 107 -3.89 -7.77 -0.50
N LEU A 108 -2.67 -7.21 -0.57
CA LEU A 108 -1.49 -7.84 0.01
C LEU A 108 -1.66 -8.06 1.52
N TYR A 109 -2.16 -7.07 2.25
CA TYR A 109 -2.35 -7.20 3.69
C TYR A 109 -3.48 -8.16 4.06
N ALA A 110 -4.60 -8.17 3.35
CA ALA A 110 -5.66 -9.16 3.58
C ALA A 110 -5.16 -10.60 3.41
N ASP A 111 -4.30 -10.82 2.43
CA ASP A 111 -3.68 -12.11 2.13
C ASP A 111 -2.64 -12.51 3.19
N LEU A 112 -1.80 -11.56 3.61
CA LEU A 112 -0.84 -11.77 4.69
C LEU A 112 -1.54 -12.05 6.02
N ALA A 113 -2.64 -11.36 6.32
CA ALA A 113 -3.48 -11.63 7.49
C ALA A 113 -4.02 -13.07 7.49
N THR A 114 -4.53 -13.52 6.34
CA THR A 114 -5.07 -14.88 6.17
C THR A 114 -4.00 -15.96 6.34
N SER A 115 -2.76 -15.65 5.94
CA SER A 115 -1.63 -16.59 6.02
C SER A 115 -0.78 -16.44 7.28
N SER A 116 -1.17 -15.57 8.20
CA SER A 116 -0.42 -15.31 9.42
C SER A 116 -0.65 -16.43 10.44
N PRO A 117 0.43 -16.97 11.05
CA PRO A 117 0.33 -18.11 11.97
C PRO A 117 -0.17 -17.72 13.37
N ASP A 118 0.00 -16.46 13.78
CA ASP A 118 -0.41 -15.95 15.10
C ASP A 118 -1.43 -14.81 14.98
N THR A 119 -2.25 -14.67 16.01
CA THR A 119 -3.36 -13.71 16.08
C THR A 119 -2.89 -12.26 16.09
N ASP A 120 -1.74 -11.99 16.68
CA ASP A 120 -1.22 -10.62 16.83
C ASP A 120 -0.79 -10.08 15.47
N THR A 121 -0.02 -10.88 14.73
CA THR A 121 0.42 -10.54 13.37
C THR A 121 -0.73 -10.45 12.39
N LYS A 122 -1.70 -11.37 12.50
CA LYS A 122 -2.94 -11.30 11.74
C LYS A 122 -3.66 -9.97 11.98
N GLY A 123 -3.85 -9.57 13.24
CA GLY A 123 -4.54 -8.33 13.59
C GLY A 123 -3.84 -7.08 13.05
N VAL A 124 -2.50 -7.07 13.00
CA VAL A 124 -1.75 -5.97 12.39
C VAL A 124 -2.04 -5.87 10.89
N PHE A 125 -1.99 -6.98 10.15
CA PHE A 125 -2.28 -6.95 8.72
C PHE A 125 -3.75 -6.66 8.41
N GLU A 126 -4.69 -7.12 9.23
CA GLU A 126 -6.11 -6.73 9.09
C GLU A 126 -6.31 -5.23 9.26
N LEU A 127 -5.64 -4.63 10.26
CA LEU A 127 -5.67 -3.18 10.46
C LEU A 127 -5.11 -2.44 9.24
N LEU A 128 -3.93 -2.84 8.75
CA LEU A 128 -3.32 -2.24 7.57
C LEU A 128 -4.24 -2.34 6.35
N ALA A 129 -4.84 -3.52 6.09
CA ALA A 129 -5.78 -3.69 4.98
C ALA A 129 -6.99 -2.74 5.06
N ILE A 130 -7.49 -2.46 6.28
CA ILE A 130 -8.58 -1.51 6.51
C ILE A 130 -8.12 -0.07 6.26
N GLU A 131 -6.91 0.29 6.71
CA GLU A 131 -6.30 1.61 6.50
C GLU A 131 -6.12 1.88 4.99
N GLU A 132 -5.52 0.95 4.24
CA GLU A 132 -5.39 1.03 2.78
C GLU A 132 -6.75 1.15 2.06
N GLY A 133 -7.77 0.41 2.53
CA GLY A 133 -9.13 0.49 1.98
C GLY A 133 -9.76 1.88 2.14
N ARG A 134 -9.40 2.61 3.21
CA ARG A 134 -9.84 4.01 3.41
C ARG A 134 -9.11 4.96 2.48
N HIS A 135 -7.80 4.78 2.30
CA HIS A 135 -7.04 5.57 1.34
C HIS A 135 -7.56 5.39 -0.08
N LYS A 136 -7.79 4.14 -0.50
CA LYS A 136 -8.39 3.79 -1.79
C LYS A 136 -9.70 4.55 -2.02
N ARG A 137 -10.64 4.46 -1.06
CA ARG A 137 -11.95 5.11 -1.17
C ARG A 137 -11.83 6.62 -1.32
N TYR A 138 -10.92 7.25 -0.58
CA TYR A 138 -10.69 8.69 -0.70
C TYR A 138 -10.26 9.09 -2.13
N PHE A 139 -9.36 8.31 -2.75
CA PHE A 139 -8.96 8.59 -4.14
C PHE A 139 -10.06 8.31 -5.16
N GLU A 140 -10.90 7.28 -4.93
CA GLU A 140 -12.09 7.02 -5.76
C GLU A 140 -13.07 8.22 -5.71
N GLU A 141 -13.38 8.71 -4.51
CA GLU A 141 -14.26 9.88 -4.33
C GLU A 141 -13.66 11.14 -4.97
N LEU A 142 -12.35 11.33 -4.86
CA LEU A 142 -11.66 12.45 -5.48
C LEU A 142 -11.65 12.36 -7.02
N TYR A 143 -11.47 11.16 -7.56
CA TYR A 143 -11.54 10.90 -9.00
C TYR A 143 -12.93 11.19 -9.55
N ASP A 144 -13.97 10.67 -8.90
CA ASP A 144 -15.37 10.90 -9.30
C ASP A 144 -15.71 12.39 -9.30
N ALA A 145 -15.24 13.14 -8.29
CA ALA A 145 -15.43 14.58 -8.20
C ALA A 145 -14.70 15.36 -9.30
N GLU A 146 -13.50 14.93 -9.69
CA GLU A 146 -12.73 15.56 -10.77
C GLU A 146 -13.37 15.29 -12.14
N VAL A 147 -13.74 14.03 -12.42
CA VAL A 147 -14.43 13.66 -13.67
C VAL A 147 -15.78 14.38 -13.80
N ALA A 148 -16.51 14.57 -12.70
CA ALA A 148 -17.76 15.32 -12.71
C ALA A 148 -17.57 16.83 -12.99
N ARG A 149 -16.38 17.39 -12.75
CA ARG A 149 -16.06 18.80 -13.04
C ARG A 149 -15.61 19.05 -14.48
N ASP A 150 -15.01 18.03 -15.11
CA ASP A 150 -14.53 18.09 -16.50
C ASP A 150 -15.64 17.86 -17.55
N ASN A 151 -16.83 17.45 -17.12
CA ASN A 151 -18.04 17.28 -17.97
C ASN A 151 -18.99 18.48 -17.88
#